data_AF-A0A3D0RCW0-F1
#
_entry.id   AF-A0A3D0RCW0-F1
#
_cell.length_a   1.000
_cell.length_b   1.000
_cell.length_c   1.000
_cell.angle_alpha   90.00
_cell.angle_beta   90.00
_cell.angle_gamma   90.00
#
_symmetry.space_group_name_H-M   'P 1'
#
loop_
_entity.id
_entity.type
_entity.pdbx_description
1 polymer ?
#
loop_
_entity_poly.entity_id
_entity_poly.type
_entity_poly.pdbx_seq_one_letter_code
_entity_poly.pdbx_strand_id
1 'polypeptide(L)'
;IASPPTTHPCFYGVDTPSRDHLIAAQMSVDEIAAEIGADSLSFISVDGLYRAIADAKRQPDAPQFCDACFTGEYPIQLAAGLSANKVSHGSSR
;
A
#
# COMPACT_ATOMS: atom_id res chain seq x y z
N ILE A 1 0.17 12.56 5.44
CA ILE A 1 1.18 11.63 4.85
C ILE A 1 1.22 11.84 3.35
N ALA A 2 2.43 12.00 2.77
CA ALA A 2 2.62 12.35 1.35
C ALA A 2 2.51 11.16 0.38
N SER A 3 1.82 10.09 0.80
CA SER A 3 1.49 8.92 -0.01
C SER A 3 0.04 8.51 0.27
N PRO A 4 -0.59 7.71 -0.63
CA PRO A 4 -1.76 6.95 -0.26
C PRO A 4 -1.46 5.95 0.87
N PRO A 5 -2.49 5.42 1.54
CA PRO A 5 -2.30 4.42 2.58
C PRO A 5 -1.70 3.13 2.00
N THR A 6 -0.58 2.67 2.57
CA THR A 6 0.04 1.40 2.18
C THR A 6 -0.74 0.25 2.81
N THR A 7 -1.57 -0.41 2.01
CA THR A 7 -2.48 -1.48 2.47
C THR A 7 -2.06 -2.86 1.98
N HIS A 8 -1.15 -2.94 1.01
CA HIS A 8 -0.68 -4.21 0.44
C HIS A 8 0.86 -4.30 0.44
N PRO A 9 1.42 -5.52 0.62
CA PRO A 9 2.86 -5.73 0.56
C PRO A 9 3.40 -5.55 -0.87
N CYS A 10 4.61 -5.02 -1.01
CA CYS A 10 5.28 -5.01 -2.31
C CYS A 10 5.84 -6.40 -2.66
N PHE A 11 5.65 -6.84 -3.92
CA PHE A 11 6.27 -8.06 -4.47
C PHE A 11 7.34 -7.76 -5.53
N TYR A 12 7.63 -6.48 -5.81
CA TYR A 12 8.54 -6.05 -6.88
C TYR A 12 9.86 -5.46 -6.35
N GLY A 13 10.27 -5.87 -5.14
CA GLY A 13 11.61 -5.59 -4.62
C GLY A 13 11.72 -4.53 -3.53
N VAL A 14 10.62 -3.88 -3.14
CA VAL A 14 10.60 -3.05 -1.92
C VAL A 14 10.34 -3.94 -0.71
N ASP A 15 11.15 -3.76 0.33
CA ASP A 15 10.91 -4.45 1.60
C ASP A 15 9.71 -3.83 2.32
N THR A 16 8.73 -4.67 2.61
CA THR A 16 7.47 -4.30 3.24
C THR A 16 7.01 -5.49 4.07
N PRO A 17 6.40 -5.26 5.24
CA PRO A 17 5.86 -6.34 6.05
C PRO A 17 4.68 -7.03 5.35
N SER A 18 4.22 -8.16 5.91
CA SER A 18 2.99 -8.82 5.48
C SER A 18 1.77 -7.96 5.79
N ARG A 19 0.63 -8.25 5.13
CA ARG A 19 -0.56 -7.39 5.19
C ARG A 19 -1.14 -7.25 6.61
N ASP A 20 -1.10 -8.30 7.40
CA ASP A 20 -1.49 -8.33 8.82
C ASP A 20 -0.65 -7.38 9.69
N HIS A 21 0.56 -7.04 9.26
CA HIS A 21 1.46 -6.11 9.93
C HIS A 21 1.44 -4.68 9.33
N LEU A 22 0.57 -4.40 8.36
CA LEU A 22 0.37 -3.05 7.80
C LEU A 22 -0.80 -2.36 8.52
N ILE A 23 -0.53 -1.34 9.32
CA ILE A 23 -1.56 -0.64 10.11
C ILE A 23 -2.73 -0.12 9.26
N ALA A 24 -2.43 0.43 8.07
CA ALA A 24 -3.45 0.94 7.15
C ALA A 24 -4.25 -0.16 6.43
N ALA A 25 -3.82 -1.41 6.51
CA ALA A 25 -4.61 -2.56 6.04
C ALA A 25 -5.59 -3.07 7.11
N GLN A 26 -5.38 -2.70 8.39
CA GLN A 26 -6.16 -3.17 9.53
C GLN A 26 -7.10 -2.12 10.11
N MET A 27 -6.75 -0.85 9.95
CA MET A 27 -7.42 0.27 10.60
C MET A 27 -7.85 1.33 9.58
N SER A 28 -8.99 1.96 9.84
CA SER A 28 -9.42 3.19 9.18
C SER A 28 -8.51 4.37 9.56
N VAL A 29 -8.58 5.48 8.81
CA VAL A 29 -7.73 6.66 9.06
C VAL A 29 -7.97 7.24 10.46
N ASP A 30 -9.22 7.26 10.93
CA ASP A 30 -9.57 7.77 12.26
C ASP A 30 -9.03 6.85 13.37
N GLU A 31 -9.09 5.54 13.18
CA GLU A 31 -8.50 4.57 14.10
C GLU A 31 -6.98 4.69 14.15
N ILE A 32 -6.31 4.88 13.00
CA ILE A 32 -4.87 5.11 12.95
C ILE A 32 -4.51 6.40 13.69
N ALA A 33 -5.27 7.48 13.49
CA ALA A 33 -5.04 8.76 14.17
C ALA A 33 -5.12 8.59 15.69
N ALA A 34 -6.13 7.86 16.18
CA ALA A 34 -6.27 7.54 17.60
C ALA A 34 -5.11 6.66 18.12
N GLU A 35 -4.73 5.62 17.38
CA GLU A 35 -3.66 4.68 17.74
C GLU A 35 -2.30 5.39 17.88
N ILE A 36 -1.99 6.33 16.99
CA ILE A 36 -0.72 7.09 17.03
C ILE A 36 -0.79 8.35 17.91
N GLY A 37 -1.93 8.65 18.52
CA GLY A 37 -2.14 9.84 19.36
C GLY A 37 -2.14 11.17 18.61
N ALA A 38 -2.56 11.19 17.34
CA ALA A 38 -2.68 12.40 16.54
C ALA A 38 -4.08 13.00 16.62
N ASP A 39 -4.18 14.34 16.64
CA ASP A 39 -5.48 15.04 16.58
C ASP A 39 -6.21 14.81 15.25
N SER A 40 -5.46 14.63 14.17
CA SER A 40 -5.98 14.29 12.85
C SER A 40 -4.93 13.62 11.99
N LEU A 41 -5.38 12.82 11.02
CA LEU A 41 -4.53 12.17 10.03
C LEU A 41 -5.18 12.27 8.65
N SER A 42 -4.36 12.44 7.62
CA SER A 42 -4.82 12.38 6.23
C SER A 42 -3.73 11.84 5.32
N PHE A 43 -4.15 11.10 4.31
CA PHE A 43 -3.31 10.57 3.23
C PHE A 43 -3.71 11.25 1.92
N ILE A 44 -2.77 11.39 0.99
CA ILE A 44 -3.13 11.82 -0.37
C ILE A 44 -3.87 10.67 -1.07
N SER A 45 -4.81 10.98 -1.95
CA SER A 45 -5.48 9.95 -2.76
C SER A 45 -4.53 9.41 -3.83
N VAL A 46 -4.84 8.22 -4.37
CA VAL A 46 -4.11 7.66 -5.52
C VAL A 46 -4.18 8.62 -6.72
N ASP A 47 -5.35 9.19 -7.01
CA ASP A 47 -5.48 10.22 -8.06
C ASP A 47 -4.66 11.49 -7.76
N GLY A 48 -4.58 11.89 -6.49
CA GLY A 48 -3.73 12.99 -6.05
C GLY A 48 -2.25 12.73 -6.30
N LEU A 49 -1.80 11.49 -6.08
CA LEU A 49 -0.45 11.05 -6.39
C LEU A 49 -0.16 11.12 -7.91
N TYR A 50 -1.04 10.56 -8.74
CA TYR A 50 -0.88 10.59 -10.21
C TYR A 50 -0.84 12.02 -10.77
N ARG A 51 -1.69 12.91 -10.25
CA ARG A 51 -1.65 14.34 -10.59
C ARG A 51 -0.30 14.96 -10.22
N ALA A 52 0.24 14.62 -9.05
CA ALA A 52 1.50 15.21 -8.57
C ALA A 52 2.73 14.77 -9.38
N ILE A 53 2.79 13.51 -9.83
CA ILE A 53 3.99 12.96 -10.49
C ILE A 53 3.96 13.07 -12.02
N ALA A 54 2.78 13.17 -12.63
CA ALA A 54 2.64 13.10 -14.08
C ALA A 54 1.57 14.04 -14.66
N ASP A 55 0.92 14.87 -13.82
CA ASP A 55 -0.24 15.70 -14.20
C ASP A 55 -1.31 14.92 -14.99
N ALA A 56 -1.55 13.67 -14.55
CA ALA A 56 -2.42 12.71 -15.22
C ALA A 56 -3.40 12.06 -14.23
N LYS A 57 -4.44 11.43 -14.78
CA LYS A 57 -5.31 10.53 -14.02
C LYS A 57 -4.79 9.09 -14.10
N ARG A 58 -5.06 8.28 -13.08
CA ARG A 58 -4.81 6.84 -13.12
C ARG A 58 -5.70 6.18 -14.18
N GLN A 59 -5.14 5.26 -14.96
CA GLN A 59 -5.89 4.37 -15.85
C GLN A 59 -6.03 3.00 -15.19
N PRO A 60 -7.22 2.58 -14.73
CA PRO A 60 -7.36 1.33 -13.97
C PRO A 60 -6.96 0.06 -14.73
N ASP A 61 -7.30 -0.01 -16.02
CA ASP A 61 -7.04 -1.20 -16.84
C ASP A 61 -5.58 -1.30 -17.32
N ALA A 62 -4.83 -0.18 -17.26
CA ALA A 62 -3.46 -0.07 -17.72
C ALA A 62 -2.71 1.03 -16.94
N PRO A 63 -2.45 0.82 -15.63
CA PRO A 63 -1.88 1.85 -14.78
C PRO A 63 -0.49 2.25 -15.27
N GLN A 64 -0.24 3.55 -15.36
CA GLN A 64 1.02 4.10 -15.89
C GLN A 64 2.22 3.88 -14.95
N PHE A 65 1.96 3.66 -13.66
CA PHE A 65 2.95 3.37 -12.64
C PHE A 65 2.51 2.18 -11.80
N CYS A 66 3.46 1.46 -11.20
CA CYS A 66 3.12 0.47 -10.20
C CYS A 66 2.59 1.16 -8.94
N ASP A 67 1.32 0.94 -8.60
CA ASP A 67 0.65 1.45 -7.39
C ASP A 67 0.02 0.34 -6.53
N ALA A 68 0.42 -0.92 -6.77
CA ALA A 68 -0.16 -2.10 -6.14
C ALA A 68 -0.10 -2.08 -4.61
N CYS A 69 0.90 -1.42 -4.00
CA CYS A 69 0.99 -1.28 -2.54
C CYS A 69 -0.19 -0.48 -1.94
N PHE A 70 -0.85 0.35 -2.76
CA PHE A 70 -2.00 1.18 -2.37
C PHE A 70 -3.32 0.59 -2.86
N THR A 71 -3.34 0.03 -4.07
CA THR A 71 -4.56 -0.43 -4.76
C THR A 71 -4.82 -1.93 -4.62
N GLY A 72 -3.77 -2.73 -4.43
CA GLY A 72 -3.83 -4.19 -4.50
C GLY A 72 -3.84 -4.74 -5.94
N GLU A 73 -3.81 -3.88 -6.95
CA GLU A 73 -3.83 -4.26 -8.36
C GLU A 73 -2.39 -4.47 -8.86
N TYR A 74 -1.97 -5.73 -8.95
CA TYR A 74 -0.62 -6.11 -9.41
C TYR A 74 -0.61 -6.29 -10.94
N PRO A 75 0.08 -5.42 -11.71
CA PRO A 75 0.08 -5.48 -13.17
C PRO A 75 0.75 -6.75 -13.73
N ILE A 76 1.66 -7.35 -12.95
CA ILE A 76 2.31 -8.61 -13.27
C ILE A 76 1.80 -9.66 -12.31
N GLN A 77 1.30 -10.76 -12.85
CA GLN A 77 0.79 -11.89 -12.08
C GLN A 77 1.87 -12.41 -11.12
N LEU A 78 1.47 -12.61 -9.87
CA LEU A 78 2.37 -13.12 -8.84
C LEU A 78 2.74 -14.57 -9.13
N ALA A 79 3.99 -14.93 -8.84
CA ALA A 79 4.45 -16.31 -8.95
C ALA A 79 3.65 -17.24 -8.01
N ALA A 80 3.45 -18.49 -8.44
CA ALA A 80 2.80 -19.50 -7.62
C ALA A 80 3.52 -19.65 -6.27
N GLY A 81 2.78 -19.45 -5.17
CA GLY A 81 3.32 -19.48 -3.80
C GLY A 81 3.44 -18.11 -3.12
N LEU A 82 3.33 -17.01 -3.86
CA LEU A 82 3.16 -15.68 -3.29
C LEU A 82 1.67 -15.42 -3.05
N SER A 83 1.24 -15.47 -1.79
CA SER A 83 -0.11 -15.07 -1.38
C SER A 83 -0.11 -13.63 -0.87
N ALA A 84 -1.29 -13.03 -0.68
CA ALA A 84 -1.45 -11.73 -0.02
C ALA A 84 -0.73 -11.66 1.36
N ASN A 85 -0.44 -12.81 1.95
CA ASN A 85 0.49 -12.95 3.06
C ASN A 85 1.89 -13.21 2.48
N LYS A 86 2.69 -12.15 2.38
CA LYS A 86 4.14 -12.23 2.12
C LYS A 86 4.73 -13.17 3.17
N VAL A 87 5.54 -14.15 2.77
CA VAL A 87 6.18 -15.09 3.71
C VAL A 87 7.01 -14.27 4.69
N SER A 88 6.54 -14.17 5.93
CA SER A 88 7.30 -13.56 7.01
C SER A 88 8.52 -14.46 7.22
N HIS A 89 9.72 -13.89 7.10
CA HIS A 89 10.90 -14.57 7.59
C HIS A 89 10.72 -14.68 9.10
N GLY A 90 10.31 -15.88 9.55
CA GLY A 90 10.01 -16.17 10.93
C GLY A 90 11.17 -15.74 11.82
N SER A 91 10.81 -15.02 12.89
CA SER A 91 11.55 -14.84 14.14
C SER A 91 12.75 -15.79 14.26
N SER A 92 13.94 -15.34 13.88
CA SER A 92 15.16 -15.96 14.42
C SER A 92 15.20 -15.57 15.89
N ARG A 93 15.06 -16.58 16.75
CA ARG A 93 15.64 -16.50 18.09
C ARG A 93 17.14 -16.23 17.99
#